data_AF-A0A7X9LXL5-F1
#
_entry.id   AF-A0A7X9LXL5-F1
#
_cell.length_a   1.000
_cell.length_b   1.000
_cell.length_c   1.000
_cell.angle_alpha   90.00
_cell.angle_beta   90.00
_cell.angle_gamma   90.00
#
_symmetry.space_group_name_H-M   'P 1'
#
loop_
_entity.id
_entity.type
_entity.pdbx_description
1 polymer ?
#
loop_
_entity_poly.entity_id
_entity_poly.type
_entity_poly.pdbx_seq_one_letter_code
_entity_poly.pdbx_strand_id
1 'polypeptide(L)'
;MGLLDTLIYLTKSSTLRKLSGEPKRLYKYSIVATFFNIVAGKHLQTGQFENIEIAKDIIRDPKNASENYSLPHFKKEVHYCLRLRHFHNPDSGETVDYLFSFFREKLEGLKKGKRFWKGSEFEKIISLDEFFKDTHARPIKEHHWIDFNIERGLIPTIPEFITYGDLINSWNLLLERWKKYQKLAEEHTGFISQLDFKKSEKGREIEYEIFTLQRTCYTACVTFVESYLFYLFYNFKSIKLFEEDNDISNLYKLNERNINDTNVIETIIIPKFITTEENNKKMKDLYNEFEHINNTRNSIIHTTAYEDKSKQKSFMELFFEINLDKVEKSMTNSIEIVLFIESLLPEEHKLLQWWDRFETPDFSLRRKISIVNPESNLSKLSSI
;
A
#
# COMPACT_ATOMS: atom_id res chain seq x y z
N MET A 1 -25.62 -11.69 -6.97
CA MET A 1 -25.43 -10.23 -6.80
C MET A 1 -24.25 -10.05 -5.87
N GLY A 2 -23.24 -9.26 -6.26
CA GLY A 2 -22.06 -9.06 -5.42
C GLY A 2 -22.38 -8.28 -4.14
N LEU A 3 -21.47 -8.31 -3.15
CA LEU A 3 -21.62 -7.56 -1.90
C LEU A 3 -21.82 -6.05 -2.16
N LEU A 4 -21.01 -5.46 -3.04
CA LEU A 4 -21.11 -4.05 -3.42
C LEU A 4 -22.49 -3.68 -3.97
N ASP A 5 -23.01 -4.46 -4.92
CA ASP A 5 -24.34 -4.23 -5.52
C ASP A 5 -25.45 -4.31 -4.47
N THR A 6 -25.34 -5.25 -3.54
CA THR A 6 -26.27 -5.41 -2.42
C THR A 6 -26.25 -4.17 -1.53
N LEU A 7 -25.07 -3.70 -1.12
CA LEU A 7 -24.92 -2.52 -0.27
C LEU A 7 -25.41 -1.24 -0.97
N ILE A 8 -25.15 -1.11 -2.27
CA ILE A 8 -25.67 0.01 -3.08
C ILE A 8 -27.19 -0.05 -3.14
N TYR A 9 -27.78 -1.22 -3.40
CA TYR A 9 -29.23 -1.38 -3.40
C TYR A 9 -29.86 -0.96 -2.06
N LEU A 10 -29.26 -1.38 -0.95
CA LEU A 10 -29.70 -1.04 0.40
C LEU A 10 -29.56 0.47 0.71
N THR A 11 -28.55 1.15 0.18
CA THR A 11 -28.35 2.59 0.48
C THR A 11 -29.09 3.55 -0.46
N LYS A 12 -29.81 3.05 -1.49
CA LYS A 12 -30.56 3.90 -2.44
C LYS A 12 -31.69 4.69 -1.79
N SER A 13 -31.91 5.92 -2.27
CA SER A 13 -33.03 6.79 -1.84
C SER A 13 -34.38 6.12 -2.04
N SER A 14 -34.56 5.38 -3.14
CA SER A 14 -35.81 4.69 -3.46
C SER A 14 -36.14 3.59 -2.45
N THR A 15 -35.14 2.91 -1.90
CA THR A 15 -35.29 1.92 -0.83
C THR A 15 -35.74 2.59 0.46
N LEU A 16 -35.05 3.66 0.86
CA LEU A 16 -35.34 4.40 2.10
C LEU A 16 -36.71 5.09 2.10
N ARG A 17 -37.22 5.53 0.93
CA ARG A 17 -38.53 6.17 0.79
C ARG A 17 -39.72 5.24 1.08
N LYS A 18 -39.52 3.91 1.00
CA LYS A 18 -40.55 2.92 1.30
C LYS A 18 -40.77 2.71 2.81
N LEU A 19 -39.87 3.25 3.64
CA LEU A 19 -39.88 3.08 5.09
C LEU A 19 -40.27 4.39 5.77
N SER A 20 -40.98 4.29 6.88
CA SER A 20 -41.34 5.42 7.75
C SER A 20 -41.24 5.01 9.22
N GLY A 21 -41.29 5.99 10.14
CA GLY A 21 -41.34 5.74 11.58
C GLY A 21 -40.17 4.93 12.13
N GLU A 22 -40.48 3.99 13.01
CA GLU A 22 -39.50 3.13 13.68
C GLU A 22 -38.77 2.14 12.75
N PRO A 23 -39.44 1.44 11.81
CA PRO A 23 -38.76 0.58 10.84
C PRO A 23 -37.66 1.30 10.06
N LYS A 24 -37.90 2.56 9.69
CA LYS A 24 -36.89 3.40 9.03
C LYS A 24 -35.68 3.67 9.92
N ARG A 25 -35.88 3.87 11.22
CA ARG A 25 -34.79 4.07 12.18
C ARG A 25 -33.99 2.77 12.34
N LEU A 26 -34.65 1.65 12.63
CA LEU A 26 -34.04 0.32 12.69
C LEU A 26 -33.18 0.02 11.45
N TYR A 27 -33.73 0.28 10.28
CA TYR A 27 -33.03 0.13 9.01
C TYR A 27 -31.74 0.96 8.92
N LYS A 28 -31.78 2.23 9.31
CA LYS A 28 -30.57 3.07 9.29
C LYS A 28 -29.52 2.56 10.27
N TYR A 29 -29.92 2.12 11.47
CA TYR A 29 -28.99 1.55 12.44
C TYR A 29 -28.34 0.26 11.93
N SER A 30 -29.07 -0.65 11.27
CA SER A 30 -28.47 -1.88 10.70
C SER A 30 -27.49 -1.58 9.55
N ILE A 31 -27.78 -0.57 8.73
CA ILE A 31 -26.85 -0.11 7.68
C ILE A 31 -25.62 0.58 8.28
N VAL A 32 -25.77 1.36 9.34
CA VAL A 32 -24.62 1.96 10.05
C VAL A 32 -23.78 0.89 10.76
N ALA A 33 -24.40 -0.15 11.33
CA ALA A 33 -23.68 -1.30 11.88
C ALA A 33 -22.87 -2.03 10.80
N THR A 34 -23.44 -2.18 9.60
CA THR A 34 -22.73 -2.69 8.41
C THR A 34 -21.55 -1.81 8.04
N PHE A 35 -21.74 -0.49 7.95
CA PHE A 35 -20.66 0.44 7.66
C PHE A 35 -19.53 0.34 8.70
N PHE A 36 -19.88 0.30 10.00
CA PHE A 36 -18.92 0.14 11.08
C PHE A 36 -18.10 -1.16 10.94
N ASN A 37 -18.76 -2.28 10.69
CA ASN A 37 -18.10 -3.57 10.51
C ASN A 37 -17.14 -3.57 9.31
N ILE A 38 -17.52 -2.93 8.20
CA ILE A 38 -16.62 -2.72 7.06
C ILE A 38 -15.41 -1.91 7.50
N VAL A 39 -15.62 -0.70 8.02
CA VAL A 39 -14.53 0.21 8.43
C VAL A 39 -13.56 -0.44 9.41
N ALA A 40 -14.08 -1.19 10.39
CA ALA A 40 -13.29 -1.90 11.40
C ALA A 40 -12.64 -3.21 10.91
N GLY A 41 -12.75 -3.55 9.62
CA GLY A 41 -12.16 -4.77 9.04
C GLY A 41 -12.83 -6.07 9.52
N LYS A 42 -14.07 -6.01 9.99
CA LYS A 42 -14.89 -7.13 10.51
C LYS A 42 -15.96 -7.62 9.52
N HIS A 43 -15.79 -7.31 8.24
CA HIS A 43 -16.78 -7.56 7.19
C HIS A 43 -17.01 -9.05 6.85
N LEU A 44 -16.09 -9.97 7.19
CA LEU A 44 -16.30 -11.43 7.03
C LEU A 44 -16.91 -12.09 8.27
N GLN A 45 -17.21 -11.34 9.32
CA GLN A 45 -17.80 -11.91 10.53
C GLN A 45 -19.31 -12.10 10.36
N THR A 46 -19.88 -13.11 11.05
CA THR A 46 -21.32 -13.44 11.02
C THR A 46 -22.19 -12.20 11.25
N GLY A 47 -21.79 -11.32 12.18
CA GLY A 47 -22.51 -10.08 12.47
C GLY A 47 -22.65 -9.13 11.27
N GLN A 48 -21.76 -9.15 10.28
CA GLN A 48 -21.93 -8.36 9.05
C GLN A 48 -23.07 -8.92 8.18
N PHE A 49 -23.13 -10.24 8.02
CA PHE A 49 -24.18 -10.89 7.24
C PHE A 49 -25.54 -10.74 7.92
N GLU A 50 -25.60 -10.90 9.24
CA GLU A 50 -26.82 -10.67 10.04
C GLU A 50 -27.35 -9.25 9.86
N ASN A 51 -26.49 -8.23 9.96
CA ASN A 51 -26.93 -6.84 9.76
C ASN A 51 -27.51 -6.58 8.36
N ILE A 52 -26.94 -7.22 7.32
CA ILE A 52 -27.44 -7.12 5.93
C ILE A 52 -28.79 -7.82 5.79
N GLU A 53 -28.95 -9.03 6.35
CA GLU A 53 -30.22 -9.76 6.29
C GLU A 53 -31.33 -9.05 7.07
N ILE A 54 -31.02 -8.49 8.24
CA ILE A 54 -31.97 -7.66 8.99
C ILE A 54 -32.41 -6.45 8.17
N ALA A 55 -31.50 -5.77 7.46
CA ALA A 55 -31.86 -4.67 6.58
C ALA A 55 -32.80 -5.12 5.43
N LYS A 56 -32.56 -6.29 4.83
CA LYS A 56 -33.43 -6.87 3.80
C LYS A 56 -34.81 -7.24 4.36
N ASP A 57 -34.85 -7.83 5.55
CA ASP A 57 -36.08 -8.23 6.23
C ASP A 57 -36.97 -7.01 6.53
N ILE A 58 -36.38 -5.93 7.03
CA ILE A 58 -37.10 -4.67 7.28
C ILE A 58 -37.69 -4.09 5.99
N ILE A 59 -36.98 -4.19 4.85
CA ILE A 59 -37.52 -3.74 3.55
C ILE A 59 -38.69 -4.62 3.10
N ARG A 60 -38.60 -5.93 3.33
CA ARG A 60 -39.60 -6.92 2.90
C ARG A 60 -40.88 -6.80 3.72
N ASP A 61 -40.76 -6.65 5.03
CA ASP A 61 -41.90 -6.54 5.95
C ASP A 61 -41.71 -5.40 6.98
N PRO A 62 -41.92 -4.13 6.57
CA PRO A 62 -41.71 -3.00 7.46
C PRO A 62 -42.65 -2.98 8.66
N LYS A 63 -43.83 -3.59 8.56
CA LYS A 63 -44.86 -3.52 9.62
C LYS A 63 -44.45 -4.35 10.84
N ASN A 64 -43.91 -5.54 10.61
CA ASN A 64 -43.51 -6.46 11.67
C ASN A 64 -42.05 -6.26 12.11
N ALA A 65 -41.31 -5.33 11.49
CA ALA A 65 -39.92 -5.05 11.84
C ALA A 65 -39.72 -4.70 13.32
N SER A 66 -40.64 -3.93 13.91
CA SER A 66 -40.60 -3.51 15.32
C SER A 66 -40.93 -4.64 16.30
N GLU A 67 -41.60 -5.70 15.86
CA GLU A 67 -41.88 -6.90 16.66
C GLU A 67 -40.68 -7.85 16.67
N ASN A 68 -39.98 -7.93 15.52
CA ASN A 68 -38.84 -8.82 15.33
C ASN A 68 -37.50 -8.23 15.80
N TYR A 69 -37.37 -6.90 15.84
CA TYR A 69 -36.12 -6.22 16.16
C TYR A 69 -36.31 -5.07 17.15
N SER A 70 -35.48 -5.04 18.19
CA SER A 70 -35.52 -4.01 19.23
C SER A 70 -34.70 -2.77 18.85
N LEU A 71 -35.36 -1.64 18.58
CA LEU A 71 -34.67 -0.36 18.31
C LEU A 71 -33.78 0.08 19.48
N PRO A 72 -34.20 0.00 20.75
CA PRO A 72 -33.33 0.32 21.88
C PRO A 72 -32.04 -0.51 21.91
N HIS A 73 -32.13 -1.80 21.58
CA HIS A 73 -30.95 -2.68 21.51
C HIS A 73 -30.00 -2.25 20.39
N PHE A 74 -30.49 -2.10 19.15
CA PHE A 74 -29.69 -1.64 18.01
C PHE A 74 -29.01 -0.30 18.29
N LYS A 75 -29.75 0.66 18.85
CA LYS A 75 -29.20 1.98 19.20
C LYS A 75 -28.07 1.86 20.21
N LYS A 76 -28.26 1.08 21.27
CA LYS A 76 -27.24 0.85 22.31
C LYS A 76 -25.97 0.25 21.72
N GLU A 77 -26.09 -0.82 20.93
CA GLU A 77 -24.94 -1.53 20.35
C GLU A 77 -24.19 -0.67 19.34
N VAL A 78 -24.90 0.00 18.42
CA VAL A 78 -24.25 0.87 17.43
C VAL A 78 -23.53 2.02 18.12
N HIS A 79 -24.16 2.73 19.06
CA HIS A 79 -23.50 3.83 19.77
C HIS A 79 -22.29 3.34 20.58
N TYR A 80 -22.39 2.17 21.20
CA TYR A 80 -21.26 1.55 21.91
C TYR A 80 -20.09 1.28 20.96
N CYS A 81 -20.34 0.66 19.81
CA CYS A 81 -19.34 0.39 18.78
C CYS A 81 -18.70 1.69 18.23
N LEU A 82 -19.51 2.71 17.93
CA LEU A 82 -19.04 4.00 17.44
C LEU A 82 -18.14 4.70 18.48
N ARG A 83 -18.53 4.70 19.77
CA ARG A 83 -17.68 5.21 20.87
C ARG A 83 -16.35 4.48 20.94
N LEU A 84 -16.39 3.15 20.92
CA LEU A 84 -15.19 2.31 21.06
C LEU A 84 -14.16 2.55 19.95
N ARG A 85 -14.62 2.99 18.78
CA ARG A 85 -13.77 3.31 17.62
C ARG A 85 -13.65 4.81 17.35
N HIS A 86 -13.87 5.65 18.37
CA HIS A 86 -13.56 7.08 18.31
C HIS A 86 -14.29 7.84 17.19
N PHE A 87 -15.52 7.44 16.86
CA PHE A 87 -16.40 8.22 15.99
C PHE A 87 -16.84 9.51 16.68
N HIS A 88 -16.98 10.58 15.91
CA HIS A 88 -17.45 11.86 16.44
C HIS A 88 -18.95 11.80 16.77
N ASN A 89 -19.33 12.42 17.90
CA ASN A 89 -20.71 12.52 18.37
C ASN A 89 -21.49 11.18 18.33
N PRO A 90 -20.94 10.09 18.90
CA PRO A 90 -21.42 8.73 18.65
C PRO A 90 -22.83 8.46 19.20
N ASP A 91 -23.34 9.33 20.08
CA ASP A 91 -24.66 9.23 20.70
C ASP A 91 -25.77 10.05 20.03
N SER A 92 -25.42 10.90 19.05
CA SER A 92 -26.39 11.73 18.35
C SER A 92 -27.15 10.92 17.30
N GLY A 93 -28.48 11.10 17.23
CA GLY A 93 -29.29 10.56 16.14
C GLY A 93 -28.90 11.13 14.77
N GLU A 94 -28.33 12.34 14.74
CA GLU A 94 -27.83 12.97 13.52
C GLU A 94 -26.60 12.25 12.96
N THR A 95 -25.77 11.68 13.83
CA THR A 95 -24.57 10.91 13.44
C THR A 95 -24.95 9.70 12.60
N VAL A 96 -26.02 8.99 12.96
CA VAL A 96 -26.51 7.82 12.20
C VAL A 96 -26.92 8.24 10.78
N ASP A 97 -27.61 9.36 10.64
CA ASP A 97 -28.05 9.89 9.34
C ASP A 97 -26.86 10.36 8.49
N TYR A 98 -25.88 10.98 9.14
CA TYR A 98 -24.64 11.41 8.50
C TYR A 98 -23.82 10.21 8.03
N LEU A 99 -23.60 9.21 8.88
CA LEU A 99 -22.88 7.98 8.54
C LEU A 99 -23.57 7.18 7.43
N PHE A 100 -24.90 7.09 7.45
CA PHE A 100 -25.66 6.45 6.37
C PHE A 100 -25.41 7.17 5.03
N SER A 101 -25.46 8.50 5.04
CA SER A 101 -25.24 9.32 3.84
C SER A 101 -23.80 9.24 3.34
N PHE A 102 -22.85 9.28 4.26
CA PHE A 102 -21.42 9.10 4.00
C PHE A 102 -21.14 7.74 3.37
N PHE A 103 -21.65 6.66 3.96
CA PHE A 103 -21.46 5.30 3.44
C PHE A 103 -22.02 5.16 2.04
N ARG A 104 -23.22 5.69 1.78
CA ARG A 104 -23.81 5.72 0.45
C ARG A 104 -22.91 6.44 -0.56
N GLU A 105 -22.37 7.61 -0.21
CA GLU A 105 -21.47 8.35 -1.07
C GLU A 105 -20.23 7.52 -1.44
N LYS A 106 -19.63 6.83 -0.46
CA LYS A 106 -18.47 5.96 -0.72
C LYS A 106 -18.81 4.77 -1.61
N LEU A 107 -19.97 4.13 -1.40
CA LEU A 107 -20.45 3.04 -2.26
C LEU A 107 -20.69 3.50 -3.72
N GLU A 108 -21.29 4.67 -3.93
CA GLU A 108 -21.46 5.24 -5.27
C GLU A 108 -20.12 5.63 -5.91
N GLY A 109 -19.14 6.04 -5.09
CA GLY A 109 -17.75 6.21 -5.52
C GLY A 109 -17.11 4.90 -6.00
N LEU A 110 -17.24 3.82 -5.21
CA LEU A 110 -16.76 2.49 -5.57
C LEU A 110 -17.38 1.99 -6.88
N LYS A 111 -18.67 2.21 -7.08
CA LYS A 111 -19.36 1.87 -8.34
C LYS A 111 -18.73 2.54 -9.57
N LYS A 112 -18.16 3.74 -9.40
CA LYS A 112 -17.44 4.49 -10.45
C LYS A 112 -15.94 4.17 -10.52
N GLY A 113 -15.46 3.22 -9.72
CA GLY A 113 -14.05 2.87 -9.62
C GLY A 113 -13.21 3.77 -8.70
N LYS A 114 -13.82 4.70 -7.96
CA LYS A 114 -13.09 5.49 -6.93
C LYS A 114 -12.92 4.62 -5.69
N ARG A 115 -11.67 4.33 -5.33
CA ARG A 115 -11.29 3.51 -4.16
C ARG A 115 -10.44 4.24 -3.11
N PHE A 116 -9.83 5.36 -3.49
CA PHE A 116 -9.01 6.17 -2.59
C PHE A 116 -9.71 7.48 -2.25
N TRP A 117 -9.67 7.84 -0.97
CA TRP A 117 -10.19 9.09 -0.44
C TRP A 117 -9.15 9.71 0.50
N LYS A 118 -9.23 11.02 0.68
CA LYS A 118 -8.34 11.71 1.61
C LYS A 118 -8.71 11.41 3.06
N GLY A 119 -7.73 11.39 3.95
CA GLY A 119 -7.94 11.29 5.40
C GLY A 119 -8.93 12.34 5.90
N SER A 120 -8.84 13.58 5.40
CA SER A 120 -9.77 14.68 5.72
C SER A 120 -11.23 14.38 5.40
N GLU A 121 -11.52 13.42 4.51
CA GLU A 121 -12.89 12.98 4.27
C GLU A 121 -13.41 12.09 5.42
N PHE A 122 -12.55 11.24 5.97
CA PHE A 122 -12.89 10.36 7.09
C PHE A 122 -12.80 11.06 8.45
N GLU A 123 -11.89 12.03 8.62
CA GLU A 123 -11.76 12.84 9.84
C GLU A 123 -13.08 13.56 10.21
N LYS A 124 -14.00 13.72 9.24
CA LYS A 124 -15.35 14.26 9.49
C LYS A 124 -16.23 13.35 10.34
N ILE A 125 -15.93 12.06 10.39
CA ILE A 125 -16.75 11.04 11.08
C ILE A 125 -16.01 10.31 12.18
N ILE A 126 -14.68 10.25 12.12
CA ILE A 126 -13.85 9.44 13.02
C ILE A 126 -12.52 10.13 13.26
N SER A 127 -12.02 10.11 14.49
CA SER A 127 -10.65 10.56 14.76
C SER A 127 -9.66 9.55 14.17
N LEU A 128 -8.95 9.92 13.11
CA LEU A 128 -8.05 9.00 12.40
C LEU A 128 -6.88 8.54 13.27
N ASP A 129 -6.31 9.45 14.06
CA ASP A 129 -5.20 9.13 14.96
C ASP A 129 -5.60 8.06 15.98
N GLU A 130 -6.71 8.29 16.69
CA GLU A 130 -7.24 7.35 17.67
C GLU A 130 -7.72 6.03 17.04
N PHE A 131 -8.25 6.08 15.81
CA PHE A 131 -8.71 4.88 15.11
C PHE A 131 -7.55 3.97 14.69
N PHE A 132 -6.44 4.55 14.23
CA PHE A 132 -5.30 3.80 13.72
C PHE A 132 -4.20 3.52 14.76
N LYS A 133 -4.23 4.11 15.95
CA LYS A 133 -3.19 3.98 17.00
C LYS A 133 -2.74 2.54 17.31
N ASP A 134 -3.68 1.59 17.34
CA ASP A 134 -3.36 0.18 17.65
C ASP A 134 -2.71 -0.54 16.46
N THR A 135 -2.98 -0.02 15.26
CA THR A 135 -2.58 -0.62 13.99
C THR A 135 -1.43 0.10 13.32
N HIS A 136 -1.04 1.28 13.74
CA HIS A 136 0.06 2.05 13.16
C HIS A 136 0.80 2.74 14.30
N ALA A 137 2.14 2.68 14.26
CA ALA A 137 2.97 3.33 15.25
C ALA A 137 2.87 4.87 15.20
N ARG A 138 2.33 5.43 14.11
CA ARG A 138 2.24 6.88 13.88
C ARG A 138 0.85 7.34 13.42
N PRO A 139 0.50 8.61 13.69
CA PRO A 139 -0.77 9.20 13.28
C PRO A 139 -0.94 9.23 11.75
N ILE A 140 -2.13 8.87 11.28
CA ILE A 140 -2.54 9.11 9.89
C ILE A 140 -3.01 10.56 9.75
N LYS A 141 -2.34 11.32 8.88
CA LYS A 141 -2.64 12.74 8.63
C LYS A 141 -3.76 12.91 7.62
N GLU A 142 -4.42 14.07 7.67
CA GLU A 142 -5.57 14.40 6.82
C GLU A 142 -5.31 14.31 5.31
N HIS A 143 -4.09 14.61 4.86
CA HIS A 143 -3.72 14.58 3.45
C HIS A 143 -3.34 13.18 2.96
N HIS A 144 -3.18 12.20 3.85
CA HIS A 144 -2.90 10.81 3.48
C HIS A 144 -4.07 10.18 2.71
N TRP A 145 -3.78 9.22 1.86
CA TRP A 145 -4.79 8.47 1.13
C TRP A 145 -5.22 7.24 1.93
N ILE A 146 -6.53 7.03 2.02
CA ILE A 146 -7.14 5.87 2.66
C ILE A 146 -7.91 5.12 1.59
N ASP A 147 -7.57 3.86 1.40
CA ASP A 147 -8.35 2.90 0.64
C ASP A 147 -9.55 2.48 1.47
N PHE A 148 -10.74 2.72 0.96
CA PHE A 148 -11.96 2.14 1.54
C PHE A 148 -12.34 0.90 0.74
N ASN A 149 -12.01 -0.24 1.33
CA ASN A 149 -12.24 -1.55 0.76
C ASN A 149 -13.34 -2.27 1.56
N ILE A 150 -14.43 -2.65 0.89
CA ILE A 150 -15.56 -3.35 1.54
C ILE A 150 -15.17 -4.73 2.10
N GLU A 151 -14.08 -5.31 1.62
CA GLU A 151 -13.52 -6.61 1.99
C GLU A 151 -12.25 -6.52 2.85
N ARG A 152 -11.80 -5.33 3.24
CA ARG A 152 -10.60 -5.22 4.10
C ARG A 152 -10.69 -4.09 5.12
N GLY A 153 -11.69 -3.22 4.98
CA GLY A 153 -11.89 -2.03 5.78
C GLY A 153 -11.10 -0.84 5.28
N LEU A 154 -10.83 0.10 6.20
CA LEU A 154 -9.99 1.25 5.91
C LEU A 154 -8.52 0.84 5.95
N ILE A 155 -7.81 1.06 4.85
CA ILE A 155 -6.37 0.80 4.74
C ILE A 155 -5.68 2.11 4.38
N PRO A 156 -4.91 2.70 5.30
CA PRO A 156 -3.98 3.78 4.95
C PRO A 156 -3.04 3.26 3.87
N THR A 157 -3.10 3.89 2.70
CA THR A 157 -2.36 3.44 1.53
C THR A 157 -1.25 4.42 1.23
N ILE A 158 -0.04 3.90 1.30
CA ILE A 158 1.21 4.62 1.15
C ILE A 158 1.98 3.95 0.00
N PRO A 159 2.36 4.69 -1.06
CA PRO A 159 2.90 4.10 -2.28
C PRO A 159 4.13 3.22 -2.06
N GLU A 160 5.02 3.62 -1.15
CA GLU A 160 6.27 2.93 -0.84
C GLU A 160 6.04 1.54 -0.23
N PHE A 161 4.92 1.32 0.48
CA PHE A 161 4.59 -0.01 0.98
C PHE A 161 4.22 -0.97 -0.15
N ILE A 162 3.51 -0.48 -1.17
CA ILE A 162 3.13 -1.29 -2.33
C ILE A 162 4.39 -1.69 -3.10
N THR A 163 5.26 -0.72 -3.37
CA THR A 163 6.48 -0.95 -4.16
C THR A 163 7.55 -1.73 -3.39
N TYR A 164 7.56 -1.67 -2.04
CA TYR A 164 8.28 -2.61 -1.21
C TYR A 164 7.78 -4.06 -1.40
N GLY A 165 6.46 -4.26 -1.41
CA GLY A 165 5.87 -5.56 -1.71
C GLY A 165 6.32 -6.10 -3.06
N ASP A 166 6.35 -5.25 -4.09
CA ASP A 166 6.82 -5.62 -5.44
C ASP A 166 8.32 -5.98 -5.44
N LEU A 167 9.15 -5.23 -4.72
CA LEU A 167 10.59 -5.50 -4.56
C LEU A 167 10.83 -6.90 -3.97
N ILE A 168 10.20 -7.19 -2.83
CA ILE A 168 10.41 -8.47 -2.14
C ILE A 168 9.80 -9.64 -2.91
N ASN A 169 8.62 -9.47 -3.52
CA ASN A 169 8.02 -10.54 -4.34
C ASN A 169 8.88 -10.86 -5.57
N SER A 170 9.43 -9.84 -6.23
CA SER A 170 10.33 -10.01 -7.37
C SER A 170 11.60 -10.78 -6.96
N TRP A 171 12.18 -10.44 -5.82
CA TRP A 171 13.30 -11.17 -5.23
C TRP A 171 12.97 -12.64 -4.97
N ASN A 172 11.84 -12.89 -4.31
CA ASN A 172 11.41 -14.25 -3.96
C ASN A 172 11.18 -15.12 -5.20
N LEU A 173 10.59 -14.56 -6.24
CA LEU A 173 10.39 -15.21 -7.54
C LEU A 173 11.73 -15.52 -8.23
N LEU A 174 12.65 -14.54 -8.26
CA LEU A 174 14.00 -14.72 -8.80
C LEU A 174 14.73 -15.85 -8.09
N LEU A 175 14.75 -15.84 -6.76
CA LEU A 175 15.42 -16.88 -5.97
C LEU A 175 14.82 -18.27 -6.18
N GLU A 176 13.50 -18.37 -6.29
CA GLU A 176 12.85 -19.65 -6.57
C GLU A 176 13.30 -20.22 -7.93
N ARG A 177 13.29 -19.39 -8.97
CA ARG A 177 13.73 -19.80 -10.31
C ARG A 177 15.21 -20.10 -10.37
N TRP A 178 16.03 -19.30 -9.69
CA TRP A 178 17.47 -19.54 -9.60
C TRP A 178 17.80 -20.85 -8.89
N LYS A 179 17.16 -21.15 -7.74
CA LYS A 179 17.34 -22.43 -7.03
C LYS A 179 16.87 -23.62 -7.86
N LYS A 180 15.77 -23.47 -8.59
CA LYS A 180 15.29 -24.50 -9.55
C LYS A 180 16.32 -24.76 -10.65
N TYR A 181 16.92 -23.70 -11.21
CA TYR A 181 17.98 -23.82 -12.22
C TYR A 181 19.20 -24.54 -11.67
N GLN A 182 19.68 -24.16 -10.48
CA GLN A 182 20.82 -24.81 -9.84
C GLN A 182 20.58 -26.30 -9.60
N LYS A 183 19.44 -26.66 -9.01
CA LYS A 183 19.11 -28.07 -8.75
C LYS A 183 19.11 -28.90 -10.03
N LEU A 184 18.50 -28.38 -11.10
CA LEU A 184 18.51 -29.07 -12.40
C LEU A 184 19.93 -29.16 -12.97
N ALA A 185 20.74 -28.10 -12.86
CA ALA A 185 22.12 -28.13 -13.31
C ALA A 185 22.99 -29.12 -12.51
N GLU A 186 22.70 -29.33 -11.23
CA GLU A 186 23.36 -30.32 -10.36
C GLU A 186 22.98 -31.77 -10.72
N GLU A 187 21.75 -32.00 -11.19
CA GLU A 187 21.31 -33.30 -11.73
C GLU A 187 22.11 -33.70 -13.00
N HIS A 188 22.77 -32.75 -13.64
CA HIS A 188 23.63 -32.94 -14.80
C HIS A 188 25.12 -32.90 -14.39
N THR A 189 25.67 -34.04 -13.97
CA THR A 189 27.08 -34.14 -13.54
C THR A 189 28.04 -34.17 -14.73
N GLY A 190 28.98 -33.22 -14.79
CA GLY A 190 30.05 -33.14 -15.80
C GLY A 190 29.81 -32.09 -16.87
N PHE A 191 30.90 -31.53 -17.41
CA PHE A 191 30.87 -30.36 -18.31
C PHE A 191 29.94 -30.54 -19.52
N ILE A 192 29.98 -31.71 -20.17
CA ILE A 192 29.16 -31.99 -21.36
C ILE A 192 27.68 -32.03 -21.00
N SER A 193 27.30 -32.72 -19.91
CA SER A 193 25.90 -32.81 -19.47
C SER A 193 25.33 -31.45 -19.07
N GLN A 194 26.13 -30.61 -18.40
CA GLN A 194 25.73 -29.23 -18.08
C GLN A 194 25.55 -28.37 -19.33
N LEU A 195 26.42 -28.54 -20.33
CA LEU A 195 26.31 -27.85 -21.61
C LEU A 195 25.05 -28.28 -22.37
N ASP A 196 24.74 -29.58 -22.35
CA ASP A 196 23.54 -30.14 -22.98
C ASP A 196 22.27 -29.64 -22.29
N PHE A 197 22.27 -29.53 -20.96
CA PHE A 197 21.18 -28.90 -20.22
C PHE A 197 20.99 -27.43 -20.61
N LYS A 198 22.06 -26.63 -20.66
CA LYS A 198 21.99 -25.22 -21.09
C LYS A 198 21.47 -25.08 -22.52
N LYS A 199 21.79 -26.03 -23.40
CA LYS A 199 21.28 -26.11 -24.78
C LYS A 199 19.90 -26.76 -24.89
N SER A 200 19.36 -27.32 -23.82
CA SER A 200 18.01 -27.86 -23.84
C SER A 200 16.98 -26.73 -23.82
N GLU A 201 15.78 -26.99 -24.34
CA GLU A 201 14.67 -26.04 -24.29
C GLU A 201 14.36 -25.61 -22.85
N LYS A 202 14.27 -26.59 -21.93
CA LYS A 202 14.01 -26.37 -20.51
C LYS A 202 15.10 -25.52 -19.83
N GLY A 203 16.37 -25.75 -20.17
CA GLY A 203 17.48 -24.96 -19.62
C GLY A 203 17.43 -23.50 -20.06
N ARG A 204 17.22 -23.27 -21.37
CA ARG A 204 17.06 -21.92 -21.93
C ARG A 204 15.83 -21.19 -21.39
N GLU A 205 14.70 -21.89 -21.24
CA GLU A 205 13.47 -21.31 -20.70
C GLU A 205 13.71 -20.74 -19.30
N ILE A 206 14.27 -21.53 -18.39
CA ILE A 206 14.54 -21.09 -17.01
C ILE A 206 15.60 -19.98 -16.99
N GLU A 207 16.61 -20.05 -17.85
CA GLU A 207 17.63 -19.00 -17.96
C GLU A 207 17.02 -17.66 -18.42
N TYR A 208 16.12 -17.68 -19.41
CA TYR A 208 15.40 -16.48 -19.86
C TYR A 208 14.44 -15.93 -18.81
N GLU A 209 13.78 -16.79 -18.02
CA GLU A 209 13.00 -16.39 -16.86
C GLU A 209 13.88 -15.66 -15.83
N ILE A 210 15.05 -16.22 -15.50
CA ILE A 210 16.00 -15.62 -14.56
C ILE A 210 16.46 -14.24 -15.06
N PHE A 211 16.88 -14.11 -16.32
CA PHE A 211 17.30 -12.82 -16.88
C PHE A 211 16.18 -11.78 -16.84
N THR A 212 14.94 -12.19 -17.09
CA THR A 212 13.78 -11.31 -16.99
C THR A 212 13.56 -10.86 -15.56
N LEU A 213 13.56 -11.79 -14.60
CA LEU A 213 13.36 -11.49 -13.18
C LEU A 213 14.48 -10.60 -12.61
N GLN A 214 15.73 -10.78 -13.05
CA GLN A 214 16.84 -9.91 -12.67
C GLN A 214 16.62 -8.46 -13.09
N ARG A 215 16.14 -8.24 -14.33
CA ARG A 215 15.79 -6.88 -14.81
C ARG A 215 14.59 -6.30 -14.08
N THR A 216 13.56 -7.12 -13.82
CA THR A 216 12.39 -6.70 -13.01
C THR A 216 12.81 -6.26 -11.61
N CYS A 217 13.76 -6.96 -10.99
CA CYS A 217 14.32 -6.60 -9.70
C CYS A 217 14.99 -5.21 -9.73
N TYR A 218 15.76 -4.89 -10.76
CA TYR A 218 16.35 -3.55 -10.95
C TYR A 218 15.30 -2.46 -11.06
N THR A 219 14.23 -2.70 -11.82
CA THR A 219 13.12 -1.76 -11.91
C THR A 219 12.44 -1.56 -10.55
N ALA A 220 12.21 -2.64 -9.80
CA ALA A 220 11.60 -2.57 -8.48
C ALA A 220 12.47 -1.82 -7.46
N CYS A 221 13.80 -1.98 -7.52
CA CYS A 221 14.77 -1.25 -6.68
C CYS A 221 14.55 0.26 -6.77
N VAL A 222 14.61 0.79 -7.99
CA VAL A 222 14.48 2.23 -8.24
C VAL A 222 13.06 2.72 -7.94
N THR A 223 12.05 1.94 -8.35
CA THR A 223 10.65 2.28 -8.11
C THR A 223 10.32 2.41 -6.61
N PHE A 224 10.92 1.58 -5.75
CA PHE A 224 10.78 1.67 -4.30
C PHE A 224 11.35 2.98 -3.75
N VAL A 225 12.60 3.31 -4.10
CA VAL A 225 13.26 4.55 -3.66
C VAL A 225 12.51 5.79 -4.16
N GLU A 226 12.14 5.84 -5.44
CA GLU A 226 11.37 6.94 -6.03
C GLU A 226 10.02 7.12 -5.32
N SER A 227 9.31 6.01 -5.07
CA SER A 227 8.01 6.06 -4.37
C SER A 227 8.13 6.61 -2.96
N TYR A 228 9.16 6.21 -2.22
CA TYR A 228 9.45 6.73 -0.89
C TYR A 228 9.74 8.25 -0.93
N LEU A 229 10.65 8.69 -1.81
CA LEU A 229 11.03 10.10 -1.94
C LEU A 229 9.87 10.97 -2.37
N PHE A 230 9.06 10.52 -3.33
CA PHE A 230 7.91 11.27 -3.81
C PHE A 230 6.78 11.33 -2.79
N TYR A 231 6.58 10.27 -2.00
CA TYR A 231 5.61 10.32 -0.93
C TYR A 231 6.06 11.24 0.20
N LEU A 232 7.36 11.28 0.50
CA LEU A 232 7.95 12.23 1.44
C LEU A 232 7.77 13.68 0.95
N PHE A 233 8.10 13.95 -0.31
CA PHE A 233 7.87 15.26 -0.94
C PHE A 233 6.40 15.67 -0.88
N TYR A 234 5.49 14.76 -1.23
CA TYR A 234 4.05 14.98 -1.16
C TYR A 234 3.60 15.35 0.26
N ASN A 235 4.13 14.68 1.28
CA ASN A 235 3.81 14.96 2.68
C ASN A 235 4.34 16.33 3.13
N PHE A 236 5.57 16.68 2.78
CA PHE A 236 6.13 18.00 3.10
C PHE A 236 5.36 19.14 2.42
N LYS A 237 5.07 18.99 1.12
CA LYS A 237 4.27 19.95 0.35
C LYS A 237 2.87 20.13 0.94
N SER A 238 2.22 19.03 1.35
CA SER A 238 0.85 19.06 1.89
C SER A 238 0.74 19.83 3.20
N ILE A 239 1.77 19.78 4.04
CA ILE A 239 1.83 20.53 5.31
C ILE A 239 2.59 21.86 5.19
N LYS A 240 3.00 22.25 3.97
CA LYS A 240 3.78 23.47 3.69
C LYS A 240 5.09 23.55 4.48
N LEU A 241 5.73 22.40 4.73
CA LEU A 241 7.02 22.36 5.41
C LEU A 241 8.07 23.09 4.57
N PHE A 242 8.85 23.99 5.17
CA PHE A 242 9.87 24.79 4.46
C PHE A 242 9.32 25.73 3.36
N GLU A 243 8.05 26.17 3.42
CA GLU A 243 7.48 27.11 2.42
C GLU A 243 8.22 28.46 2.34
N GLU A 244 8.93 28.84 3.41
CA GLU A 244 9.78 30.04 3.49
C GLU A 244 11.12 29.91 2.75
N ASP A 245 11.56 28.68 2.45
CA ASP A 245 12.78 28.43 1.70
C ASP A 245 12.50 28.60 0.19
N ASN A 246 13.20 29.53 -0.47
CA ASN A 246 12.93 29.86 -1.87
C ASN A 246 13.06 28.67 -2.82
N ASP A 247 14.08 27.82 -2.63
CA ASP A 247 14.36 26.72 -3.57
C ASP A 247 13.31 25.61 -3.40
N ILE A 248 12.98 25.27 -2.16
CA ILE A 248 11.95 24.27 -1.85
C ILE A 248 10.56 24.78 -2.24
N SER A 249 10.26 26.06 -1.98
CA SER A 249 8.99 26.70 -2.36
C SER A 249 8.80 26.72 -3.87
N ASN A 250 9.86 26.97 -4.65
CA ASN A 250 9.83 26.86 -6.10
C ASN A 250 9.58 25.42 -6.55
N LEU A 251 10.21 24.45 -5.90
CA LEU A 251 9.98 23.03 -6.16
C LEU A 251 8.50 22.65 -5.89
N TYR A 252 7.89 23.17 -4.82
CA TYR A 252 6.46 22.94 -4.52
C TYR A 252 5.50 23.52 -5.55
N LYS A 253 5.89 24.57 -6.27
CA LYS A 253 5.07 25.17 -7.33
C LYS A 253 5.12 24.41 -8.64
N LEU A 254 6.11 23.52 -8.83
CA LEU A 254 6.17 22.70 -10.03
C LEU A 254 4.99 21.71 -10.07
N ASN A 255 4.63 21.34 -11.29
CA ASN A 255 3.75 20.20 -11.50
C ASN A 255 4.41 18.95 -10.91
N GLU A 256 3.65 18.15 -10.16
CA GLU A 256 4.17 16.96 -9.47
C GLU A 256 4.84 15.97 -10.44
N ARG A 257 4.43 15.95 -11.71
CA ARG A 257 5.03 15.10 -12.75
C ARG A 257 6.43 15.52 -13.19
N ASN A 258 6.85 16.73 -12.84
CA ASN A 258 8.17 17.28 -13.21
C ASN A 258 9.19 17.14 -12.07
N ILE A 259 8.79 16.60 -10.93
CA ILE A 259 9.67 16.34 -9.79
C ILE A 259 10.37 15.00 -10.01
N ASN A 260 11.70 14.96 -9.83
CA ASN A 260 12.47 13.72 -9.82
C ASN A 260 13.14 13.47 -8.45
N ASP A 261 13.69 12.28 -8.29
CA ASP A 261 14.42 11.80 -7.12
C ASP A 261 15.59 12.72 -6.75
N THR A 262 16.37 13.15 -7.75
CA THR A 262 17.46 14.13 -7.58
C THR A 262 16.97 15.44 -6.97
N ASN A 263 15.83 15.98 -7.43
CA ASN A 263 15.26 17.21 -6.87
C ASN A 263 14.98 17.06 -5.38
N VAL A 264 14.38 15.93 -4.96
CA VAL A 264 14.04 15.70 -3.56
C VAL A 264 15.31 15.52 -2.72
N ILE A 265 16.26 14.70 -3.17
CA ILE A 265 17.49 14.42 -2.42
C ILE A 265 18.34 15.68 -2.26
N GLU A 266 18.64 16.37 -3.36
CA GLU A 266 19.60 17.47 -3.36
C GLU A 266 19.02 18.78 -2.83
N THR A 267 17.73 19.02 -3.01
CA THR A 267 17.08 20.29 -2.60
C THR A 267 16.46 20.20 -1.21
N ILE A 268 16.06 19.00 -0.75
CA ILE A 268 15.37 18.82 0.53
C ILE A 268 16.19 17.95 1.48
N ILE A 269 16.52 16.71 1.10
CA ILE A 269 17.10 15.74 2.04
C ILE A 269 18.46 16.19 2.55
N ILE A 270 19.39 16.42 1.63
CA ILE A 270 20.76 16.82 1.97
C ILE A 270 20.77 18.15 2.73
N PRO A 271 20.11 19.24 2.25
CA PRO A 271 20.21 20.54 2.92
C PRO A 271 19.48 20.62 4.27
N LYS A 272 18.40 19.84 4.49
CA LYS A 272 17.55 19.99 5.68
C LYS A 272 17.79 18.96 6.77
N PHE A 273 18.23 17.74 6.42
CA PHE A 273 18.28 16.63 7.38
C PHE A 273 19.69 16.08 7.61
N ILE A 274 20.68 16.44 6.78
CA ILE A 274 22.06 16.02 6.98
C ILE A 274 22.83 17.10 7.73
N THR A 275 23.16 16.81 8.99
CA THR A 275 23.78 17.77 9.92
C THR A 275 25.25 17.48 10.24
N THR A 276 25.76 16.29 9.91
CA THR A 276 27.13 15.86 10.21
C THR A 276 27.89 15.47 8.96
N GLU A 277 29.21 15.65 8.96
CA GLU A 277 30.06 15.27 7.83
C GLU A 277 30.07 13.76 7.57
N GLU A 278 29.94 12.95 8.63
CA GLU A 278 29.79 11.49 8.52
C GLU A 278 28.50 11.10 7.79
N ASN A 279 27.37 11.71 8.16
CA ASN A 279 26.10 11.46 7.50
C ASN A 279 26.11 11.96 6.05
N ASN A 280 26.78 13.08 5.78
CA ASN A 280 26.96 13.62 4.44
C ASN A 280 27.73 12.65 3.56
N LYS A 281 28.86 12.11 4.06
CA LYS A 281 29.65 11.12 3.33
C LYS A 281 28.83 9.86 3.06
N LYS A 282 28.15 9.32 4.08
CA LYS A 282 27.31 8.12 3.93
C LYS A 282 26.17 8.33 2.93
N MET A 283 25.49 9.48 2.96
CA MET A 283 24.46 9.79 1.98
C MET A 283 25.03 9.85 0.57
N LYS A 284 26.17 10.52 0.37
CA LYS A 284 26.82 10.63 -0.94
C LYS A 284 27.20 9.26 -1.49
N ASP A 285 27.77 8.39 -0.66
CA ASP A 285 28.14 7.03 -1.06
C ASP A 285 26.89 6.23 -1.48
N LEU A 286 25.81 6.29 -0.69
CA LEU A 286 24.55 5.62 -1.01
C LEU A 286 23.88 6.20 -2.27
N TYR A 287 23.87 7.52 -2.42
CA TYR A 287 23.26 8.21 -3.54
C TYR A 287 24.01 7.97 -4.85
N ASN A 288 25.34 8.01 -4.85
CA ASN A 288 26.15 7.70 -6.04
C ASN A 288 25.89 6.27 -6.55
N GLU A 289 25.78 5.30 -5.64
CA GLU A 289 25.44 3.93 -6.00
C GLU A 289 24.00 3.85 -6.53
N PHE A 290 23.06 4.54 -5.89
CA PHE A 290 21.68 4.61 -6.35
C PHE A 290 21.57 5.24 -7.76
N GLU A 291 22.31 6.31 -8.06
CA GLU A 291 22.37 6.90 -9.41
C GLU A 291 22.88 5.88 -10.44
N HIS A 292 23.87 5.05 -10.07
CA HIS A 292 24.34 3.98 -10.94
C HIS A 292 23.26 2.93 -11.21
N ILE A 293 22.48 2.56 -10.18
CA ILE A 293 21.35 1.64 -10.28
C ILE A 293 20.24 2.26 -11.14
N ASN A 294 19.90 3.54 -10.95
CA ASN A 294 18.89 4.27 -11.71
C ASN A 294 19.27 4.38 -13.20
N ASN A 295 20.54 4.70 -13.48
CA ASN A 295 21.06 4.71 -14.85
C ASN A 295 20.95 3.34 -15.52
N THR A 296 21.29 2.27 -14.79
CA THR A 296 21.12 0.89 -15.27
C THR A 296 19.65 0.58 -15.57
N ARG A 297 18.74 0.92 -14.65
CA ARG A 297 17.29 0.79 -14.83
C ARG A 297 16.79 1.54 -16.06
N ASN A 298 17.23 2.78 -16.26
CA ASN A 298 16.84 3.60 -17.40
C ASN A 298 17.31 2.99 -18.73
N SER A 299 18.52 2.44 -18.79
CA SER A 299 18.99 1.70 -19.98
C SER A 299 18.20 0.42 -20.25
N ILE A 300 17.69 -0.26 -19.20
CA ILE A 300 16.80 -1.41 -19.36
C ILE A 300 15.45 -0.98 -19.94
N ILE A 301 14.82 0.07 -19.41
CA ILE A 301 13.48 0.53 -19.85
C ILE A 301 13.52 1.19 -21.23
N HIS A 302 14.54 2.00 -21.48
CA HIS A 302 14.76 2.69 -22.74
C HIS A 302 15.78 1.93 -23.60
N THR A 303 15.51 0.63 -23.80
CA THR A 303 16.38 -0.22 -24.61
C THR A 303 16.55 0.36 -26.00
N THR A 304 17.79 0.43 -26.47
CA THR A 304 18.08 0.79 -27.85
C THR A 304 19.09 -0.18 -28.44
N ALA A 305 19.06 -0.33 -29.77
CA ALA A 305 20.09 -1.05 -30.51
C ALA A 305 21.33 -0.19 -30.77
N TYR A 306 21.42 1.01 -30.17
CA TYR A 306 22.56 1.89 -30.35
C TYR A 306 23.80 1.39 -29.60
N GLU A 307 24.95 1.89 -30.03
CA GLU A 307 26.23 1.66 -29.37
C GLU A 307 26.54 2.83 -28.42
N ASP A 308 27.06 2.49 -27.25
CA ASP A 308 27.80 3.43 -26.41
C ASP A 308 29.15 3.70 -27.07
N LYS A 309 29.23 4.81 -27.80
CA LYS A 309 30.47 5.23 -28.50
C LYS A 309 31.66 5.44 -27.56
N SER A 310 31.42 5.72 -26.27
CA SER A 310 32.49 5.92 -25.29
C SER A 310 33.12 4.59 -24.85
N LYS A 311 32.32 3.51 -24.81
CA LYS A 311 32.75 2.17 -24.38
C LYS A 311 32.93 1.18 -25.52
N GLN A 312 32.56 1.56 -26.75
CA GLN A 312 32.53 0.69 -27.94
C GLN A 312 31.74 -0.60 -27.69
N LYS A 313 30.60 -0.48 -27.00
CA LYS A 313 29.73 -1.59 -26.59
C LYS A 313 28.30 -1.32 -26.99
N SER A 314 27.55 -2.38 -27.25
CA SER A 314 26.10 -2.22 -27.45
C SER A 314 25.42 -1.90 -26.12
N PHE A 315 24.44 -0.99 -26.11
CA PHE A 315 23.57 -0.82 -24.94
C PHE A 315 22.78 -2.10 -24.61
N MET A 316 22.66 -3.03 -25.57
CA MET A 316 22.04 -4.33 -25.35
C MET A 316 22.91 -5.28 -24.50
N GLU A 317 24.22 -5.05 -24.37
CA GLU A 317 25.09 -5.89 -23.53
C GLU A 317 24.65 -5.88 -22.06
N LEU A 318 24.07 -4.75 -21.61
CA LEU A 318 23.55 -4.60 -20.25
C LEU A 318 22.52 -5.69 -19.89
N PHE A 319 21.75 -6.19 -20.85
CA PHE A 319 20.75 -7.25 -20.64
C PHE A 319 21.35 -8.58 -20.19
N PHE A 320 22.62 -8.80 -20.51
CA PHE A 320 23.37 -10.02 -20.22
C PHE A 320 24.41 -9.82 -19.12
N GLU A 321 24.79 -8.57 -18.82
CA GLU A 321 25.72 -8.25 -17.75
C GLU A 321 25.06 -8.19 -16.36
N ILE A 322 23.73 -8.12 -16.27
CA ILE A 322 23.02 -8.18 -15.00
C ILE A 322 23.03 -9.62 -14.49
N ASN A 323 23.43 -9.80 -13.24
CA ASN A 323 23.49 -11.10 -12.58
C ASN A 323 22.93 -11.02 -11.15
N LEU A 324 22.86 -12.16 -10.47
CA LEU A 324 22.28 -12.24 -9.13
C LEU A 324 23.03 -11.36 -8.11
N ASP A 325 24.36 -11.31 -8.17
CA ASP A 325 25.18 -10.54 -7.24
C ASP A 325 24.94 -9.03 -7.41
N LYS A 326 24.83 -8.56 -8.65
CA LYS A 326 24.48 -7.17 -8.97
C LYS A 326 23.07 -6.81 -8.49
N VAL A 327 22.12 -7.73 -8.64
CA VAL A 327 20.75 -7.56 -8.13
C VAL A 327 20.74 -7.47 -6.60
N GLU A 328 21.45 -8.38 -5.93
CA GLU A 328 21.60 -8.40 -4.47
C GLU A 328 22.15 -7.07 -3.95
N LYS A 329 23.24 -6.57 -4.54
CA LYS A 329 23.84 -5.28 -4.19
C LYS A 329 22.86 -4.12 -4.41
N SER A 330 22.15 -4.13 -5.54
CA SER A 330 21.20 -3.06 -5.89
C SER A 330 20.00 -3.02 -4.95
N MET A 331 19.45 -4.17 -4.60
CA MET A 331 18.35 -4.27 -3.63
C MET A 331 18.79 -3.81 -2.24
N THR A 332 19.99 -4.22 -1.81
CA THR A 332 20.57 -3.82 -0.52
C THR A 332 20.73 -2.31 -0.47
N ASN A 333 21.37 -1.70 -1.47
CA ASN A 333 21.54 -0.25 -1.53
C ASN A 333 20.20 0.50 -1.53
N SER A 334 19.19 -0.01 -2.26
CA SER A 334 17.87 0.61 -2.33
C SER A 334 17.12 0.60 -1.00
N ILE A 335 17.28 -0.46 -0.20
CA ILE A 335 16.75 -0.50 1.17
C ILE A 335 17.57 0.42 2.08
N GLU A 336 18.91 0.36 2.00
CA GLU A 336 19.79 1.14 2.86
C GLU A 336 19.62 2.65 2.69
N ILE A 337 19.48 3.15 1.46
CA ILE A 337 19.26 4.58 1.21
C ILE A 337 17.93 5.04 1.82
N VAL A 338 16.85 4.26 1.66
CA VAL A 338 15.54 4.58 2.23
C VAL A 338 15.59 4.56 3.75
N LEU A 339 16.16 3.51 4.36
CA LEU A 339 16.30 3.42 5.81
C LEU A 339 17.22 4.50 6.38
N PHE A 340 18.26 4.90 5.64
CA PHE A 340 19.14 5.96 6.07
C PHE A 340 18.42 7.31 6.08
N ILE A 341 17.68 7.65 5.01
CA ILE A 341 16.84 8.86 5.00
C ILE A 341 15.82 8.80 6.15
N GLU A 342 15.10 7.68 6.30
CA GLU A 342 14.11 7.49 7.37
C GLU A 342 14.71 7.71 8.77
N SER A 343 15.97 7.32 8.99
CA SER A 343 16.67 7.51 10.26
C SER A 343 17.03 8.96 10.58
N LEU A 344 17.17 9.81 9.55
CA LEU A 344 17.50 11.23 9.68
C LEU A 344 16.27 12.12 9.89
N LEU A 345 15.09 11.61 9.54
CA LEU A 345 13.85 12.37 9.63
C LEU A 345 13.37 12.50 11.10
N PRO A 346 12.79 13.66 11.48
CA PRO A 346 12.00 13.79 12.69
C PRO A 346 10.86 12.78 12.74
N GLU A 347 10.47 12.36 13.95
CA GLU A 347 9.50 11.26 14.14
C GLU A 347 8.15 11.52 13.46
N GLU A 348 7.72 12.78 13.42
CA GLU A 348 6.49 13.23 12.78
C GLU A 348 6.54 13.19 11.24
N HIS A 349 7.71 12.97 10.64
CA HIS A 349 7.93 12.99 9.20
C HIS A 349 8.29 11.65 8.58
N LYS A 350 8.73 10.69 9.39
CA LYS A 350 9.14 9.38 8.86
C LYS A 350 7.93 8.53 8.42
N LEU A 351 8.11 7.73 7.36
CA LEU A 351 7.02 7.11 6.59
C LEU A 351 6.85 5.60 6.84
N LEU A 352 7.91 4.91 7.24
CA LEU A 352 7.98 3.45 7.32
C LEU A 352 7.37 2.90 8.62
N GLN A 353 6.21 3.43 9.03
CA GLN A 353 5.47 3.02 10.23
C GLN A 353 5.03 1.53 10.23
N TRP A 354 5.15 0.87 9.08
CA TRP A 354 4.80 -0.52 8.85
C TRP A 354 6.03 -1.45 8.88
N TRP A 355 7.25 -0.91 8.88
CA TRP A 355 8.48 -1.67 8.69
C TRP A 355 8.67 -2.77 9.74
N ASP A 356 8.43 -2.45 11.01
CA ASP A 356 8.62 -3.36 12.15
C ASP A 356 7.69 -4.59 12.13
N ARG A 357 6.69 -4.60 11.23
CA ARG A 357 5.73 -5.72 11.07
C ARG A 357 6.21 -6.78 10.10
N PHE A 358 7.33 -6.54 9.43
CA PHE A 358 7.92 -7.43 8.45
C PHE A 358 9.36 -7.75 8.82
N GLU A 359 9.86 -8.86 8.28
CA GLU A 359 11.27 -9.18 8.36
C GLU A 359 12.06 -8.14 7.58
N THR A 360 13.06 -7.51 8.22
CA THR A 360 14.01 -6.66 7.51
C THR A 360 14.79 -7.53 6.51
N PRO A 361 14.78 -7.18 5.21
CA PRO A 361 15.35 -8.04 4.19
C PRO A 361 16.88 -8.09 4.29
N ASP A 362 17.43 -9.31 4.31
CA ASP A 362 18.86 -9.55 4.10
C ASP A 362 19.04 -10.36 2.80
N PHE A 363 19.36 -9.65 1.72
CA PHE A 363 19.50 -10.24 0.40
C PHE A 363 20.76 -11.11 0.28
N SER A 364 21.78 -10.88 1.11
CA SER A 364 23.03 -11.66 1.12
C SER A 364 22.81 -13.13 1.50
N LEU A 365 21.77 -13.39 2.31
CA LEU A 365 21.39 -14.75 2.71
C LEU A 365 20.71 -15.55 1.58
N ARG A 366 20.31 -14.92 0.47
CA ARG A 366 19.65 -15.58 -0.68
C ARG A 366 18.49 -16.48 -0.26
N ARG A 367 17.71 -16.01 0.70
CA ARG A 367 16.53 -16.67 1.22
C ARG A 367 15.25 -15.94 0.83
N LYS A 368 14.15 -16.69 0.83
CA LYS A 368 12.82 -16.10 0.67
C LYS A 368 12.53 -15.22 1.89
N ILE A 369 11.92 -14.07 1.65
CA ILE A 369 11.61 -13.07 2.67
C ILE A 369 10.09 -13.00 2.78
N SER A 370 9.56 -13.09 4.00
CA SER A 370 8.12 -13.03 4.21
C SER A 370 7.61 -11.58 4.19
N ILE A 371 6.66 -11.29 3.31
CA ILE A 371 5.89 -10.02 3.31
C ILE A 371 4.51 -10.16 3.94
N VAL A 372 4.24 -11.28 4.60
CA VAL A 372 2.96 -11.49 5.27
C VAL A 372 3.06 -10.91 6.67
N ASN A 373 2.24 -9.90 6.97
CA ASN A 373 2.10 -9.40 8.33
C ASN A 373 1.49 -10.51 9.22
N PRO A 374 2.22 -11.04 10.21
CA PRO A 374 1.72 -12.12 11.06
C PRO A 374 0.49 -11.72 11.86
N GLU A 375 0.27 -10.42 12.10
CA GLU A 375 -0.82 -9.89 12.92
C GLU A 375 -2.10 -9.57 12.16
N SER A 376 -2.12 -9.76 10.84
CA SER A 376 -3.27 -9.46 9.98
C SER A 376 -4.56 -10.10 10.48
N ASN A 377 -5.70 -9.38 10.43
CA ASN A 377 -6.98 -10.02 10.77
C ASN A 377 -7.31 -11.21 9.86
N LEU A 378 -6.78 -11.23 8.63
CA LEU A 378 -6.89 -12.39 7.73
C LEU A 378 -6.14 -13.62 8.26
N SER A 379 -5.04 -13.45 9.00
CA SER A 379 -4.33 -14.57 9.65
C SER A 379 -5.07 -15.12 10.87
N LYS A 380 -6.05 -14.36 11.40
CA LYS A 380 -6.86 -14.71 12.57
C LYS A 380 -8.23 -15.30 12.22
N LEU A 381 -8.58 -15.38 10.93
CA LEU A 381 -9.79 -16.05 10.49
C LEU A 381 -9.58 -17.57 10.59
N SER A 382 -10.28 -18.21 11.53
CA SER A 382 -10.51 -19.65 11.44
C SER A 382 -11.35 -19.92 10.19
N SER A 383 -11.02 -20.98 9.44
CA SER A 383 -11.84 -21.45 8.31
C SER A 383 -13.31 -21.48 8.72
N ILE A 384 -14.15 -20.76 7.97
CA ILE A 384 -15.62 -20.75 8.14
C ILE A 384 -16.17 -22.15 7.92
#